data_AF-A0A949FI42-F1
#
_entry.id   AF-A0A949FI42-F1
#
_cell.length_a   1.000
_cell.length_b   1.000
_cell.length_c   1.000
_cell.angle_alpha   90.00
_cell.angle_beta   90.00
_cell.angle_gamma   90.00
#
_symmetry.space_group_name_H-M   'P 1'
#
loop_
_entity.id
_entity.type
_entity.pdbx_description
1 polymer ?
#
loop_
_entity_poly.entity_id
_entity_poly.type
_entity_poly.pdbx_seq_one_letter_code
_entity_poly.pdbx_strand_id
1 'polypeptide(L)'
;ENIDYIIKLFYDIKNTEKLFTVESFIVDDDVNTVKMAISQGPKIYFNTEEDTIKQINKLYVLIKEKLKDDFLKKEYIDLRYGDRVYYR
;
A
#
# COMPACT_ATOMS: atom_id res chain seq x y z
N GLU A 1 2.29 -14.16 11.60
CA GLU A 1 1.13 -13.51 10.94
C GLU A 1 1.50 -12.14 10.37
N ASN A 2 1.49 -11.04 11.13
CA ASN A 2 1.79 -9.70 10.57
C ASN A 2 3.24 -9.54 10.06
N ILE A 3 4.23 -10.14 10.72
CA ILE A 3 5.63 -10.08 10.28
C ILE A 3 5.81 -10.82 8.94
N ASP A 4 5.22 -12.00 8.78
CA ASP A 4 5.29 -12.78 7.54
C ASP A 4 4.64 -12.03 6.39
N TYR A 5 3.50 -11.38 6.66
CA TYR A 5 2.82 -10.51 5.71
C TYR A 5 3.71 -9.33 5.28
N ILE A 6 4.36 -8.65 6.23
CA ILE A 6 5.28 -7.54 5.94
C ILE A 6 6.47 -8.02 5.08
N ILE A 7 7.05 -9.18 5.40
CA ILE A 7 8.14 -9.76 4.62
C ILE A 7 7.69 -10.04 3.18
N LYS A 8 6.51 -10.66 3.02
CA LYS A 8 5.92 -10.91 1.69
C LYS A 8 5.68 -9.61 0.92
N LEU A 9 5.03 -8.63 1.56
CA LEU A 9 4.75 -7.31 0.98
C LEU A 9 6.03 -6.60 0.53
N PHE A 10 7.10 -6.65 1.33
CA PHE A 10 8.39 -6.09 0.99
C PHE A 10 8.99 -6.74 -0.27
N TYR A 11 9.02 -8.07 -0.34
CA TYR A 11 9.54 -8.78 -1.51
C TYR A 11 8.72 -8.50 -2.75
N ASP A 12 7.39 -8.54 -2.63
CA ASP A 12 6.49 -8.31 -3.74
C ASP A 12 6.66 -6.90 -4.31
N ILE A 13 6.73 -5.87 -3.46
CA ILE A 13 6.98 -4.51 -3.92
C ILE A 13 8.36 -4.37 -4.55
N LYS A 14 9.40 -4.96 -3.94
CA LYS A 14 10.77 -4.92 -4.49
C LYS A 14 10.86 -5.57 -5.88
N ASN A 15 10.01 -6.53 -6.17
CA ASN A 15 9.94 -7.25 -7.45
C ASN A 15 8.99 -6.58 -8.47
N THR A 16 8.41 -5.43 -8.16
CA THR A 16 7.56 -4.65 -9.07
C THR A 16 8.27 -3.40 -9.59
N GLU A 17 7.66 -2.71 -10.57
CA GLU A 17 8.17 -1.44 -11.08
C GLU A 17 8.31 -0.41 -9.95
N LYS A 18 9.41 0.35 -9.93
CA LYS A 18 9.65 1.33 -8.87
C LYS A 18 8.93 2.64 -9.16
N LEU A 19 7.73 2.82 -8.60
CA LEU A 19 6.95 4.08 -8.67
C LEU A 19 7.20 5.03 -7.50
N PHE A 20 7.70 4.50 -6.38
CA PHE A 20 7.88 5.24 -5.13
C PHE A 20 8.97 4.62 -4.26
N THR A 21 9.37 5.34 -3.21
CA THR A 21 10.31 4.86 -2.20
C THR A 21 9.54 4.52 -0.92
N VAL A 22 9.70 3.29 -0.43
CA VAL A 22 9.14 2.85 0.85
C VAL A 22 10.08 3.24 1.98
N GLU A 23 9.58 3.89 3.02
CA GLU A 23 10.35 4.27 4.20
C GLU A 23 10.25 3.24 5.32
N SER A 24 9.04 2.75 5.59
CA SER A 24 8.80 1.79 6.67
C SER A 24 7.49 1.03 6.49
N PHE A 25 7.40 -0.11 7.18
CA PHE A 25 6.16 -0.83 7.41
C PHE A 25 5.79 -0.69 8.89
N ILE A 26 4.52 -0.46 9.17
CA ILE A 26 4.00 -0.16 10.50
C ILE A 26 2.89 -1.18 10.77
N VAL A 27 3.04 -1.95 11.85
CA VAL A 27 1.96 -2.76 12.41
C VAL A 27 1.05 -1.81 13.18
N ASP A 28 -0.23 -1.81 12.85
CA ASP A 28 -1.21 -0.94 13.48
C ASP A 28 -2.05 -1.70 14.50
N ASP A 29 -2.69 -0.97 15.42
CA ASP A 29 -3.65 -1.55 16.36
C ASP A 29 -4.99 -1.89 15.69
N ASP A 30 -5.25 -1.32 14.50
CA ASP A 30 -6.36 -1.71 13.64
C ASP A 30 -6.28 -3.20 13.25
N VAL A 31 -7.40 -3.90 13.41
CA VAL A 31 -7.52 -5.32 13.03
C VAL A 31 -7.13 -5.52 11.56
N ASN A 32 -6.35 -6.58 11.32
CA ASN A 32 -5.91 -7.03 10.00
C ASN A 32 -5.27 -5.93 9.14
N THR A 33 -4.51 -5.02 9.77
CA THR A 33 -3.96 -3.85 9.09
C THR A 33 -2.44 -3.78 9.19
N VAL A 34 -1.81 -3.61 8.03
CA VAL A 34 -0.41 -3.19 7.92
C VAL A 34 -0.35 -1.90 7.12
N LYS A 35 0.38 -0.90 7.62
CA LYS A 35 0.59 0.37 6.92
C LYS A 35 1.98 0.40 6.30
N MET A 36 2.08 0.97 5.10
CA MET A 36 3.33 1.25 4.43
C MET A 36 3.48 2.77 4.29
N ALA A 37 4.58 3.32 4.82
CA ALA A 37 4.91 4.73 4.67
C ALA A 37 5.70 4.95 3.38
N ILE A 38 5.21 5.87 2.54
CA ILE A 38 5.89 6.30 1.32
C ILE A 38 6.69 7.56 1.61
N SER A 39 7.91 7.63 1.08
CA SER A 39 8.76 8.80 1.26
C SER A 39 8.14 10.02 0.62
N GLN A 40 7.93 11.06 1.42
CA GLN A 40 7.25 12.31 1.03
C GLN A 40 5.88 12.07 0.40
N GLY A 41 5.15 11.04 0.84
CA GLY A 41 3.88 10.64 0.25
C GLY A 41 2.88 10.06 1.24
N PRO A 42 1.82 9.43 0.73
CA PRO A 42 0.75 8.89 1.57
C PRO A 42 1.18 7.70 2.40
N LYS A 43 0.44 7.45 3.48
CA LYS A 43 0.40 6.13 4.13
C LYS A 43 -0.53 5.21 3.35
N ILE A 44 -0.06 4.02 3.00
CA ILE A 44 -0.86 3.00 2.31
C ILE A 44 -1.32 1.97 3.33
N TYR A 45 -2.62 1.69 3.39
CA TYR A 45 -3.20 0.74 4.33
C TYR A 45 -3.55 -0.54 3.58
N PHE A 46 -2.98 -1.65 4.05
CA PHE A 46 -3.19 -2.99 3.49
C PHE A 46 -4.02 -3.84 4.44
N ASN A 47 -4.86 -4.70 3.88
CA ASN A 47 -5.57 -5.74 4.61
C ASN A 47 -4.70 -7.01 4.65
N THR A 48 -4.37 -7.50 5.85
CA THR A 48 -3.50 -8.68 6.03
C THR A 48 -4.18 -10.00 5.66
N GLU A 49 -5.51 -10.01 5.54
CA GLU A 49 -6.29 -11.17 5.09
C GLU A 49 -6.38 -11.28 3.56
N GLU A 50 -5.85 -10.30 2.83
CA GLU A 50 -5.86 -10.27 1.37
C GLU A 50 -4.48 -10.52 0.77
N ASP A 51 -4.45 -10.99 -0.47
CA ASP A 51 -3.19 -11.22 -1.18
C ASP A 51 -2.47 -9.89 -1.48
N THR A 52 -1.19 -9.82 -1.11
CA THR A 52 -0.31 -8.66 -1.32
C THR A 52 -0.20 -8.27 -2.79
N ILE A 53 -0.05 -9.22 -3.72
CA ILE A 53 0.10 -8.94 -5.15
C ILE A 53 -1.18 -8.29 -5.70
N LYS A 54 -2.37 -8.78 -5.30
CA LYS A 54 -3.64 -8.15 -5.67
C LYS A 54 -3.72 -6.69 -5.21
N GLN A 55 -3.39 -6.42 -3.95
CA GLN A 55 -3.43 -5.06 -3.40
C GLN A 55 -2.37 -4.14 -4.02
N ILE A 56 -1.15 -4.64 -4.29
CA ILE A 56 -0.11 -3.89 -5.00
C ILE A 56 -0.55 -3.53 -6.42
N ASN A 57 -1.11 -4.48 -7.18
CA ASN A 57 -1.60 -4.21 -8.52
C ASN A 57 -2.69 -3.14 -8.52
N LYS A 58 -3.63 -3.21 -7.56
CA LYS A 58 -4.68 -2.21 -7.35
C LYS A 58 -4.10 -0.82 -7.07
N LEU A 59 -3.08 -0.74 -6.20
CA LEU A 59 -2.35 0.51 -5.93
C LEU A 59 -1.67 1.05 -7.20
N TYR A 60 -1.03 0.20 -7.98
CA TYR A 60 -0.30 0.62 -9.18
C TYR A 60 -1.23 1.13 -10.27
N VAL A 61 -2.36 0.46 -10.48
CA VAL A 61 -3.42 0.93 -11.38
C VAL A 61 -3.94 2.29 -10.92
N LEU A 62 -4.24 2.45 -9.63
CA LEU A 62 -4.68 3.73 -9.07
C LEU A 62 -3.65 4.85 -9.32
N ILE A 63 -2.37 4.59 -9.08
CA ILE A 63 -1.30 5.57 -9.29
C ILE A 63 -1.20 5.93 -10.76
N LYS A 64 -1.13 4.95 -11.67
CA LYS A 64 -0.89 5.21 -13.09
C LYS A 64 -2.08 5.84 -13.81
N GLU A 65 -3.29 5.40 -13.47
CA GLU A 65 -4.49 5.78 -14.23
C GLU A 65 -5.21 6.99 -13.63
N LYS A 66 -5.25 7.10 -12.30
CA LYS A 66 -6.08 8.11 -11.62
C LYS A 66 -5.27 9.22 -10.95
N LEU A 67 -4.31 8.86 -10.09
CA LEU A 67 -3.62 9.85 -9.25
C LEU A 67 -2.47 10.53 -10.01
N LYS A 68 -1.65 9.77 -10.73
CA LYS A 68 -0.45 10.25 -11.44
C LYS A 68 0.42 11.10 -10.50
N ASP A 69 0.67 12.35 -10.87
CA ASP A 69 1.47 13.30 -10.10
C ASP A 69 0.80 13.72 -8.77
N ASP A 70 -0.50 13.48 -8.61
CA ASP A 70 -1.25 13.77 -7.38
C ASP A 70 -1.05 12.70 -6.30
N PHE A 71 -0.43 11.56 -6.65
CA PHE A 71 -0.18 10.45 -5.71
C PHE A 71 0.59 10.91 -4.46
N LEU A 72 1.69 11.64 -4.64
CA LEU A 72 2.54 12.08 -3.53
C LEU A 72 1.88 13.17 -2.67
N LYS A 73 0.80 13.79 -3.15
CA LYS A 73 0.07 14.82 -2.39
C LYS A 73 -1.00 14.23 -1.47
N LYS A 74 -1.24 12.92 -1.55
CA LYS A 74 -2.20 12.23 -0.71
C LYS A 74 -1.65 12.06 0.70
N GLU A 75 -2.56 12.16 1.67
CA GLU A 75 -2.28 11.86 3.07
C GLU A 75 -2.32 10.35 3.31
N TYR A 76 -3.29 9.67 2.69
CA TYR A 76 -3.42 8.23 2.78
C TYR A 76 -4.09 7.62 1.54
N ILE A 77 -3.86 6.32 1.38
CA ILE A 77 -4.57 5.45 0.45
C ILE A 77 -4.93 4.17 1.21
N ASP A 78 -6.22 3.85 1.29
CA ASP A 78 -6.73 2.68 1.99
C ASP A 78 -7.23 1.63 0.99
N LEU A 79 -6.54 0.49 0.97
CA LEU A 79 -6.80 -0.63 0.07
C LEU A 79 -7.69 -1.71 0.70
N ARG A 80 -8.03 -1.61 1.99
CA ARG A 80 -8.55 -2.71 2.80
C ARG A 80 -9.96 -3.21 2.43
N TYR A 81 -10.70 -2.45 1.63
CA TYR A 81 -12.13 -2.65 1.44
C TYR A 81 -12.48 -3.21 0.05
N GLY A 82 -12.26 -4.51 -0.15
CA GLY A 82 -12.63 -5.22 -1.38
C GLY A 82 -12.07 -4.53 -2.62
N ASP A 83 -12.93 -4.22 -3.61
CA ASP A 83 -12.49 -3.52 -4.83
C ASP A 83 -12.40 -1.99 -4.70
N ARG A 84 -12.85 -1.41 -3.57
CA ARG A 84 -12.87 0.05 -3.38
C ARG A 84 -11.54 0.55 -2.85
N VAL A 85 -11.15 1.76 -3.26
CA VAL A 85 -10.02 2.49 -2.69
C VAL A 85 -10.50 3.81 -2.14
N TYR A 86 -10.07 4.15 -0.93
CA TYR A 86 -10.32 5.45 -0.32
C TYR A 86 -9.01 6.22 -0.21
N TYR A 87 -9.00 7.50 -0.54
CA TYR A 87 -7.82 8.34 -0.42
C TYR A 87 -8.22 9.79 -0.13
N ARG A 88 -7.34 10.52 0.55
CA ARG A 88 -7.47 11.95 0.81
C ARG A 88 -6.25 12.67 0.26
#